data_AF-A0A7X0NFB6-F1
#
_entry.id   AF-A0A7X0NFB6-F1
#
_cell.length_a   1.000
_cell.length_b   1.000
_cell.length_c   1.000
_cell.angle_alpha   90.00
_cell.angle_beta   90.00
_cell.angle_gamma   90.00
#
_symmetry.space_group_name_H-M   'P 1'
#
loop_
_entity.id
_entity.type
_entity.pdbx_description
1 polymer ?
#
loop_
_entity_poly.entity_id
_entity_poly.type
_entity_poly.pdbx_seq_one_letter_code
_entity_poly.pdbx_strand_id
1 'polypeptide(L)'
;MHNLLFVLSHALVFPQQPNIYLEIVGNSNSEKDWAFFAPHETEFVANQYVAEKIVDKGGVFVVLRQHGERLITFNINNKEVKIDPNRMFTRHGRIESLKKQNPTISEQSPLITQAEQLAEKLSHFVLASLNGTKPPSTLVAMHNNTNGYTGDGKDGYGDVSIIRYQKKLASGANYLIDVTQGDHDEDDLYFLTDKNDFATTKQYGWNAVLQNPEVAFDPEEDDGSLSVYAEMKGYRYINVEAERENNGQGENHLSVQTQMVDFVFTLLEDKNK
;
A
#
# COMPACT_ATOMS: atom_id res chain seq x y z
N MET A 1 5.97 -2.02 -19.65
CA MET A 1 6.89 -1.61 -18.56
C MET A 1 6.65 -0.13 -18.29
N HIS A 2 5.99 0.21 -17.19
CA HIS A 2 5.83 1.59 -16.73
C HIS A 2 7.01 1.93 -15.82
N ASN A 3 8.19 2.10 -16.41
CA ASN A 3 9.39 2.53 -15.68
C ASN A 3 9.27 4.03 -15.37
N LEU A 4 9.91 4.50 -14.28
CA LEU A 4 9.98 5.92 -13.93
C LEU A 4 10.98 6.66 -14.86
N LEU A 5 10.64 6.70 -16.16
CA LEU A 5 11.52 6.98 -17.30
C LEU A 5 12.25 8.34 -17.25
N PHE A 6 11.82 9.26 -16.40
CA PHE A 6 12.34 10.63 -16.33
C PHE A 6 12.98 11.00 -14.99
N VAL A 7 13.09 10.04 -14.07
CA VAL A 7 13.74 10.26 -12.78
C VAL A 7 14.94 9.33 -12.65
N LEU A 8 16.02 9.82 -12.02
CA LEU A 8 17.14 8.96 -11.62
C LEU A 8 16.64 7.95 -10.58
N SER A 9 16.22 6.77 -11.04
CA SER A 9 15.90 5.61 -10.23
C SER A 9 17.02 4.57 -10.31
N HIS A 10 17.12 3.71 -9.30
CA HIS A 10 17.97 2.53 -9.36
C HIS A 10 17.19 1.26 -8.98
N ALA A 11 17.58 0.13 -9.55
CA ALA A 11 16.97 -1.16 -9.26
C ALA A 11 17.77 -1.92 -8.19
N LEU A 12 17.10 -2.39 -7.14
CA LEU A 12 17.66 -3.32 -6.16
C LEU A 12 17.00 -4.69 -6.32
N VAL A 13 17.78 -5.68 -6.74
CA VAL A 13 17.28 -7.03 -7.04
C VAL A 13 17.11 -7.83 -5.76
N PHE A 14 15.96 -8.52 -5.61
CA PHE A 14 15.73 -9.42 -4.51
C PHE A 14 16.63 -10.66 -4.63
N PRO A 15 17.57 -10.90 -3.71
CA PRO A 15 18.61 -11.93 -3.90
C PRO A 15 18.07 -13.35 -4.05
N GLN A 16 16.92 -13.65 -3.44
CA GLN A 16 16.33 -14.99 -3.45
C GLN A 16 15.59 -15.29 -4.76
N GLN A 17 15.16 -14.27 -5.52
CA GLN A 17 14.49 -14.45 -6.80
C GLN A 17 14.67 -13.23 -7.71
N PRO A 18 15.65 -13.24 -8.64
CA PRO A 18 16.10 -12.03 -9.35
C PRO A 18 15.09 -11.31 -10.25
N ASN A 19 13.95 -11.93 -10.57
CA ASN A 19 12.88 -11.26 -11.31
C ASN A 19 11.95 -10.41 -10.42
N ILE A 20 12.16 -10.46 -9.10
CA ILE A 20 11.56 -9.54 -8.13
C ILE A 20 12.62 -8.47 -7.83
N TYR A 21 12.26 -7.20 -7.96
CA TYR A 21 13.16 -6.10 -7.66
C TYR A 21 12.40 -4.87 -7.19
N LEU A 22 13.14 -3.95 -6.56
CA LEU A 22 12.65 -2.66 -6.14
C LEU A 22 13.20 -1.60 -7.10
N GLU A 23 12.33 -0.81 -7.70
CA GLU A 23 12.71 0.44 -8.34
C GLU A 23 12.66 1.55 -7.27
N ILE A 24 13.79 2.22 -7.05
CA ILE A 24 13.96 3.16 -5.94
C ILE A 24 14.30 4.54 -6.48
N VAL A 25 13.56 5.55 -6.01
CA VAL A 25 13.79 6.97 -6.27
C VAL A 25 14.08 7.70 -4.96
N GLY A 26 14.96 8.71 -5.02
CA GLY A 26 15.39 9.48 -3.86
C GLY A 26 16.73 8.99 -3.32
N ASN A 27 16.99 9.25 -2.03
CA ASN A 27 18.29 8.99 -1.44
C ASN A 27 18.15 8.16 -0.16
N SER A 28 18.86 7.04 -0.08
CA SER A 28 19.02 6.24 1.14
C SER A 28 19.72 6.99 2.28
N ASN A 29 20.31 8.16 2.00
CA ASN A 29 20.85 9.08 3.01
C ASN A 29 19.96 10.31 3.26
N SER A 30 18.69 10.28 2.85
CA SER A 30 17.75 11.33 3.22
C SER A 30 17.60 11.44 4.75
N GLU A 31 17.53 12.67 5.25
CA GLU A 31 17.19 12.97 6.65
C GLU A 31 15.68 13.12 6.86
N LYS A 32 14.88 13.09 5.78
CA LYS A 32 13.42 13.10 5.85
C LYS A 32 12.93 11.88 6.63
N ASP A 33 11.85 12.10 7.36
CA ASP A 33 11.25 11.13 8.26
C ASP A 33 10.06 10.38 7.62
N TRP A 34 9.87 10.55 6.31
CA TRP A 34 8.86 9.87 5.51
C TRP A 34 9.47 8.96 4.43
N ALA A 35 8.77 7.87 4.12
CA ALA A 35 9.07 6.98 3.00
C ALA A 35 7.79 6.57 2.28
N PHE A 36 7.86 6.49 0.95
CA PHE A 36 6.74 6.13 0.08
C PHE A 36 6.92 4.72 -0.48
N PHE A 37 5.82 3.97 -0.60
CA PHE A 37 5.82 2.60 -1.12
C PHE A 37 4.66 2.38 -2.09
N ALA A 38 4.94 1.79 -3.26
CA ALA A 38 3.94 1.28 -4.19
C ALA A 38 4.08 -0.27 -4.27
N PRO A 39 3.19 -1.03 -3.60
CA PRO A 39 3.31 -2.49 -3.51
C PRO A 39 2.88 -3.24 -4.77
N HIS A 40 1.88 -2.74 -5.50
CA HIS A 40 1.30 -3.43 -6.65
C HIS A 40 1.78 -2.80 -7.95
N GLU A 41 2.42 -3.59 -8.83
CA GLU A 41 2.98 -3.04 -10.07
C GLU A 41 1.91 -2.51 -11.04
N THR A 42 0.67 -3.00 -10.91
CA THR A 42 -0.49 -2.55 -11.69
C THR A 42 -1.10 -1.24 -11.21
N GLU A 43 -0.66 -0.71 -10.07
CA GLU A 43 -1.18 0.52 -9.44
C GLU A 43 -0.12 1.61 -9.57
N PHE A 44 -0.12 2.30 -10.72
CA PHE A 44 0.97 3.19 -11.10
C PHE A 44 0.53 4.58 -11.56
N VAL A 45 -0.76 4.92 -11.43
CA VAL A 45 -1.35 6.13 -12.04
C VAL A 45 -0.53 7.38 -11.69
N ALA A 46 -0.26 7.63 -10.40
CA ALA A 46 0.52 8.78 -9.95
C ALA A 46 2.00 8.49 -9.62
N ASN A 47 2.53 7.29 -9.89
CA ASN A 47 3.89 6.91 -9.45
C ASN A 47 4.98 7.83 -10.02
N GLN A 48 4.83 8.29 -11.26
CA GLN A 48 5.76 9.25 -11.86
C GLN A 48 5.74 10.60 -11.11
N TYR A 49 4.55 11.09 -10.73
CA TYR A 49 4.41 12.34 -9.98
C TYR A 49 5.01 12.23 -8.57
N VAL A 50 4.77 11.10 -7.89
CA VAL A 50 5.38 10.83 -6.58
C VAL A 50 6.91 10.82 -6.68
N ALA A 51 7.47 10.17 -7.71
CA ALA A 51 8.90 10.16 -7.96
C ALA A 51 9.48 11.58 -8.13
N GLU A 52 8.81 12.43 -8.92
CA GLU A 52 9.20 13.83 -9.10
C GLU A 52 9.16 14.63 -7.79
N LYS A 53 8.12 14.43 -6.97
CA LYS A 53 8.03 15.07 -5.64
C LYS A 53 9.13 14.61 -4.70
N ILE A 54 9.53 13.33 -4.76
CA ILE A 54 10.60 12.80 -3.91
C ILE A 54 11.97 13.34 -4.34
N VAL A 55 12.19 13.58 -5.64
CA VAL A 55 13.40 14.27 -6.12
C VAL A 55 13.45 15.71 -5.59
N ASP A 56 12.33 16.42 -5.62
CA ASP A 56 12.24 17.82 -5.20
C ASP A 56 12.31 17.98 -3.67
N LYS A 57 11.52 17.20 -2.94
CA LYS A 57 11.32 17.35 -1.49
C LYS A 57 12.22 16.45 -0.65
N GLY A 58 12.83 15.43 -1.25
CA GLY A 58 13.61 14.40 -0.56
C GLY A 58 12.74 13.30 0.07
N GLY A 59 13.41 12.30 0.63
CA GLY A 59 12.81 11.04 1.07
C GLY A 59 13.21 9.88 0.15
N VAL A 60 12.44 8.80 0.23
CA VAL A 60 12.58 7.63 -0.65
C VAL A 60 11.21 7.21 -1.16
N PHE A 61 11.15 6.78 -2.40
CA PHE A 61 10.01 6.09 -2.99
C PHE A 61 10.45 4.75 -3.54
N VAL A 62 9.80 3.69 -3.07
CA VAL A 62 10.09 2.31 -3.42
C VAL A 62 8.91 1.74 -4.18
N VAL A 63 9.14 1.22 -5.38
CA VAL A 63 8.13 0.50 -6.16
C VAL A 63 8.54 -0.96 -6.26
N LEU A 64 7.67 -1.86 -5.83
CA LEU A 64 7.88 -3.30 -5.98
C LEU A 64 7.51 -3.74 -7.40
N ARG A 65 8.41 -4.45 -8.06
CA ARG A 65 8.26 -4.88 -9.45
C ARG A 65 8.40 -6.39 -9.58
N GLN A 66 7.45 -6.98 -10.30
CA GLN A 66 7.53 -8.30 -10.89
C GLN A 66 6.53 -8.43 -12.07
N HIS A 67 7.06 -8.42 -13.29
CA HIS A 67 6.33 -8.75 -14.53
C HIS A 67 5.08 -7.92 -14.87
N GLY A 68 4.80 -6.81 -14.18
CA GLY A 68 3.61 -6.00 -14.41
C GLY A 68 2.34 -6.55 -13.76
N GLU A 69 2.47 -7.45 -12.78
CA GLU A 69 1.36 -8.14 -12.13
C GLU A 69 1.04 -7.53 -10.76
N ARG A 70 -0.21 -7.71 -10.31
CA ARG A 70 -0.62 -7.29 -8.95
C ARG A 70 0.03 -8.17 -7.87
N LEU A 71 -0.01 -9.47 -8.07
CA LEU A 71 0.48 -10.45 -7.10
C LEU A 71 1.94 -10.79 -7.37
N ILE A 72 2.69 -11.02 -6.29
CA ILE A 72 4.03 -11.58 -6.38
C ILE A 72 3.92 -13.09 -6.52
N THR A 73 4.69 -13.65 -7.45
CA THR A 73 4.81 -15.09 -7.70
C THR A 73 6.19 -15.57 -7.30
N PHE A 74 6.25 -16.46 -6.30
CA PHE A 74 7.46 -17.19 -5.93
C PHE A 74 7.57 -18.48 -6.72
N ASN A 75 8.77 -18.73 -7.25
CA ASN A 75 9.14 -19.93 -7.97
C ASN A 75 9.91 -20.87 -7.03
N ILE A 76 9.23 -21.86 -6.49
CA ILE A 76 9.78 -22.79 -5.49
C ILE A 76 9.69 -24.20 -6.04
N ASN A 77 10.84 -24.83 -6.32
CA ASN A 77 10.91 -26.18 -6.88
C ASN A 77 10.04 -26.37 -8.13
N ASN A 78 10.11 -25.41 -9.07
CA ASN A 78 9.31 -25.36 -10.31
C ASN A 78 7.79 -25.25 -10.08
N LYS A 79 7.36 -24.80 -8.90
CA LYS A 79 5.96 -24.46 -8.61
C LYS A 79 5.84 -22.98 -8.34
N GLU A 80 4.79 -22.39 -8.88
CA GLU A 80 4.41 -21.00 -8.64
C GLU A 80 3.53 -20.93 -7.38
N VAL A 81 3.88 -20.01 -6.48
CA VAL A 81 3.10 -19.68 -5.29
C VAL A 81 2.90 -18.18 -5.24
N LYS A 82 1.64 -17.73 -5.19
CA LYS A 82 1.29 -16.32 -5.24
C LYS A 82 1.09 -15.73 -3.85
N ILE A 83 1.45 -14.47 -3.67
CA ILE A 83 1.16 -13.69 -2.46
C ILE A 83 0.79 -12.26 -2.86
N ASP A 84 -0.16 -11.67 -2.13
CA ASP A 84 -0.38 -10.23 -2.21
C ASP A 84 0.73 -9.49 -1.45
N PRO A 85 1.50 -8.59 -2.11
CA PRO A 85 2.63 -7.92 -1.48
C PRO A 85 2.22 -6.92 -0.38
N ASN A 86 0.96 -6.47 -0.33
CA ASN A 86 0.45 -5.71 0.80
C ASN A 86 -0.21 -6.61 1.87
N ARG A 87 0.22 -7.87 1.96
CA ARG A 87 -0.17 -8.82 3.02
C ARG A 87 1.04 -9.53 3.66
N MET A 88 2.26 -9.08 3.36
CA MET A 88 3.48 -9.80 3.71
C MET A 88 4.18 -9.32 5.01
N PHE A 89 3.68 -8.24 5.62
CA PHE A 89 4.42 -7.53 6.67
C PHE A 89 4.25 -8.16 8.06
N THR A 90 3.22 -8.97 8.27
CA THR A 90 3.03 -9.78 9.48
C THR A 90 3.04 -11.26 9.14
N ARG A 91 3.36 -12.11 10.13
CA ARG A 91 3.33 -13.56 9.93
C ARG A 91 1.91 -14.06 9.67
N HIS A 92 0.91 -13.52 10.37
CA HIS A 92 -0.49 -13.91 10.19
C HIS A 92 -0.94 -13.61 8.75
N GLY A 93 -0.79 -12.37 8.28
CA GLY A 93 -1.19 -12.00 6.93
C GLY A 93 -0.42 -12.74 5.83
N ARG A 94 0.88 -13.06 6.03
CA ARG A 94 1.62 -13.92 5.09
C ARG A 94 0.94 -15.27 4.90
N ILE A 95 0.59 -15.91 6.01
CA ILE A 95 -0.05 -17.24 6.00
C ILE A 95 -1.42 -17.17 5.34
N GLU A 96 -2.26 -16.22 5.74
CA GLU A 96 -3.62 -16.10 5.20
C GLU A 96 -3.63 -15.70 3.72
N SER A 97 -2.72 -14.81 3.30
CA SER A 97 -2.53 -14.45 1.89
C SER A 97 -2.09 -15.67 1.06
N LEU A 98 -1.12 -16.45 1.53
CA LEU A 98 -0.67 -17.66 0.83
C LEU A 98 -1.78 -18.69 0.69
N LYS A 99 -2.62 -18.89 1.71
CA LYS A 99 -3.79 -19.79 1.62
C LYS A 99 -4.81 -19.28 0.60
N LYS A 100 -5.18 -17.99 0.70
CA LYS A 100 -6.19 -17.36 -0.15
C LYS A 100 -5.80 -17.38 -1.63
N GLN A 101 -4.55 -17.05 -1.94
CA GLN A 101 -4.08 -16.94 -3.32
C GLN A 101 -3.71 -18.28 -3.96
N ASN A 102 -3.60 -19.35 -3.17
CA ASN A 102 -3.20 -20.68 -3.65
C ASN A 102 -4.13 -21.79 -3.13
N PRO A 103 -5.45 -21.73 -3.40
CA PRO A 103 -6.44 -22.64 -2.81
C PRO A 103 -6.25 -24.12 -3.19
N THR A 104 -5.44 -24.42 -4.22
CA THR A 104 -5.12 -25.78 -4.65
C THR A 104 -3.92 -26.39 -3.94
N ILE A 105 -3.18 -25.59 -3.15
CA ILE A 105 -2.02 -26.05 -2.37
C ILE A 105 -2.48 -26.31 -0.94
N SER A 106 -2.24 -27.52 -0.42
CA SER A 106 -2.52 -27.84 0.97
C SER A 106 -1.79 -26.89 1.92
N GLU A 107 -2.48 -26.39 2.95
CA GLU A 107 -1.91 -25.48 3.95
C GLU A 107 -0.71 -26.08 4.70
N GLN A 108 -0.68 -27.40 4.84
CA GLN A 108 0.40 -28.14 5.52
C GLN A 108 1.57 -28.47 4.57
N SER A 109 1.49 -28.03 3.31
CA SER A 109 2.51 -28.30 2.32
C SER A 109 3.84 -27.62 2.72
N PRO A 110 4.99 -28.31 2.62
CA PRO A 110 6.30 -27.68 2.77
C PRO A 110 6.52 -26.50 1.80
N LEU A 111 5.75 -26.45 0.71
CA LEU A 111 5.74 -25.36 -0.25
C LEU A 111 5.21 -24.05 0.36
N ILE A 112 4.16 -24.11 1.19
CA ILE A 112 3.60 -22.94 1.87
C ILE A 112 4.59 -22.43 2.91
N THR A 113 5.23 -23.32 3.68
CA THR A 113 6.28 -22.92 4.64
C THR A 113 7.47 -22.23 3.94
N GLN A 114 7.92 -22.74 2.79
CA GLN A 114 8.99 -22.09 2.01
C GLN A 114 8.55 -20.74 1.45
N ALA A 115 7.31 -20.63 0.96
CA ALA A 115 6.76 -19.39 0.44
C ALA A 115 6.61 -18.32 1.55
N GLU A 116 6.20 -18.72 2.75
CA GLU A 116 6.09 -17.83 3.91
C GLU A 116 7.46 -17.25 4.31
N GLN A 117 8.50 -18.09 4.34
CA GLN A 117 9.88 -17.64 4.59
C GLN A 117 10.43 -16.72 3.49
N LEU A 118 10.04 -16.94 2.22
CA LEU A 118 10.41 -16.03 1.13
C LEU A 118 9.67 -14.70 1.23
N ALA A 119 8.38 -14.72 1.57
CA ALA A 119 7.59 -13.53 1.83
C ALA A 119 8.14 -12.71 3.00
N GLU A 120 8.58 -13.36 4.08
CA GLU A 120 9.26 -12.67 5.19
C GLU A 120 10.57 -12.01 4.75
N LYS A 121 11.39 -12.71 3.96
CA LYS A 121 12.62 -12.11 3.42
C LYS A 121 12.33 -10.95 2.49
N LEU A 122 11.29 -11.04 1.66
CA LEU A 122 10.87 -9.97 0.77
C LEU A 122 10.34 -8.76 1.56
N SER A 123 9.56 -8.98 2.62
CA SER A 123 9.07 -7.88 3.46
C SER A 123 10.22 -7.15 4.16
N HIS A 124 11.20 -7.89 4.70
CA HIS A 124 12.42 -7.28 5.25
C HIS A 124 13.24 -6.52 4.21
N PHE A 125 13.32 -7.04 2.99
CA PHE A 125 14.02 -6.39 1.89
C PHE A 125 13.36 -5.06 1.48
N VAL A 126 12.03 -5.03 1.42
CA VAL A 126 11.24 -3.80 1.22
C VAL A 126 11.45 -2.82 2.36
N LEU A 127 11.25 -3.26 3.62
CA LEU A 127 11.39 -2.41 4.79
C LEU A 127 12.78 -1.80 4.93
N ALA A 128 13.83 -2.58 4.61
CA ALA A 128 15.20 -2.07 4.59
C ALA A 128 15.39 -0.97 3.54
N SER A 129 14.69 -1.04 2.41
CA SER A 129 14.77 -0.06 1.32
C SER A 129 13.93 1.20 1.56
N LEU A 130 12.96 1.12 2.48
CA LEU A 130 12.19 2.27 2.96
C LEU A 130 12.94 3.10 4.01
N ASN A 131 14.06 2.59 4.52
CA ASN A 131 14.89 3.34 5.46
C ASN A 131 15.78 4.36 4.72
N GLY A 132 15.81 5.58 5.23
CA GLY A 132 16.87 6.54 4.91
C GLY A 132 18.10 6.31 5.80
N THR A 133 18.70 7.40 6.30
CA THR A 133 19.76 7.30 7.33
C THR A 133 19.28 6.67 8.64
N LYS A 134 17.97 6.71 8.87
CA LYS A 134 17.24 6.14 10.01
C LYS A 134 15.90 5.58 9.52
N PRO A 135 15.24 4.71 10.29
CA PRO A 135 13.87 4.31 10.01
C PRO A 135 12.94 5.53 9.92
N PRO A 136 11.98 5.56 8.97
CA PRO A 136 11.01 6.63 8.88
C PRO A 136 10.06 6.60 10.09
N SER A 137 9.54 7.75 10.48
CA SER A 137 8.40 7.84 11.41
C SER A 137 7.06 7.80 10.67
N THR A 138 7.05 8.13 9.36
CA THR A 138 5.86 8.12 8.52
C THR A 138 6.03 7.23 7.29
N LEU A 139 5.09 6.32 7.07
CA LEU A 139 5.01 5.50 5.87
C LEU A 139 3.82 5.96 5.02
N VAL A 140 4.06 6.16 3.72
CA VAL A 140 3.01 6.51 2.76
C VAL A 140 2.88 5.39 1.74
N ALA A 141 1.70 4.81 1.60
CA ALA A 141 1.41 3.82 0.57
C ALA A 141 0.67 4.47 -0.59
N MET A 142 1.09 4.14 -1.81
CA MET A 142 0.43 4.55 -3.05
C MET A 142 -0.30 3.35 -3.63
N HIS A 143 -1.60 3.53 -3.83
CA HIS A 143 -2.47 2.51 -4.36
C HIS A 143 -3.41 3.10 -5.42
N ASN A 144 -4.01 2.22 -6.18
CA ASN A 144 -5.16 2.54 -6.98
C ASN A 144 -6.23 1.47 -6.75
N ASN A 145 -7.49 1.85 -6.85
CA ASN A 145 -8.64 0.95 -6.86
C ASN A 145 -9.38 1.09 -8.20
N THR A 146 -10.59 0.56 -8.31
CA THR A 146 -11.40 0.62 -9.53
C THR A 146 -12.68 1.38 -9.29
N ASN A 147 -13.39 1.74 -10.37
CA ASN A 147 -14.74 2.29 -10.29
C ASN A 147 -15.68 1.31 -9.57
N GLY A 148 -15.91 1.58 -8.29
CA GLY A 148 -16.65 0.74 -7.38
C GLY A 148 -15.90 -0.49 -6.86
N TYR A 149 -16.65 -1.32 -6.15
CA TYR A 149 -16.19 -2.53 -5.47
C TYR A 149 -17.02 -3.75 -5.87
N THR A 150 -16.51 -4.95 -5.56
CA THR A 150 -17.19 -6.18 -5.94
C THR A 150 -18.62 -6.24 -5.37
N GLY A 151 -19.61 -6.31 -6.27
CA GLY A 151 -21.01 -6.50 -5.94
C GLY A 151 -21.85 -5.23 -5.82
N ASP A 152 -21.33 -4.07 -6.23
CA ASP A 152 -22.07 -2.80 -6.26
C ASP A 152 -22.75 -2.47 -7.60
N GLY A 153 -22.40 -3.20 -8.67
CA GLY A 153 -22.94 -3.01 -10.02
C GLY A 153 -22.19 -2.00 -10.89
N LYS A 154 -20.96 -1.59 -10.52
CA LYS A 154 -20.10 -0.66 -11.28
C LYS A 154 -18.91 -1.32 -11.99
N ASP A 155 -18.88 -2.65 -12.06
CA ASP A 155 -17.80 -3.47 -12.64
C ASP A 155 -16.43 -3.36 -11.92
N GLY A 156 -16.36 -2.62 -10.81
CA GLY A 156 -15.21 -2.60 -9.92
C GLY A 156 -14.94 -3.91 -9.20
N TYR A 157 -13.70 -4.10 -8.77
CA TYR A 157 -13.27 -5.27 -7.99
C TYR A 157 -12.51 -4.89 -6.73
N GLY A 158 -12.63 -5.74 -5.71
CA GLY A 158 -12.07 -5.46 -4.39
C GLY A 158 -13.12 -4.92 -3.44
N ASP A 159 -12.67 -4.22 -2.41
CA ASP A 159 -13.48 -3.83 -1.27
C ASP A 159 -13.17 -2.43 -0.72
N VAL A 160 -12.55 -1.60 -1.57
CA VAL A 160 -12.14 -0.22 -1.29
C VAL A 160 -13.13 0.72 -1.96
N SER A 161 -13.95 1.38 -1.15
CA SER A 161 -14.66 2.63 -1.48
C SER A 161 -15.14 3.25 -0.17
N ILE A 162 -15.33 4.57 -0.11
CA ILE A 162 -15.77 5.22 1.14
C ILE A 162 -17.15 4.72 1.57
N ILE A 163 -18.05 4.44 0.62
CA ILE A 163 -19.36 3.85 0.87
C ILE A 163 -19.22 2.45 1.47
N ARG A 164 -18.29 1.64 0.95
CA ARG A 164 -18.04 0.30 1.47
C ARG A 164 -17.48 0.34 2.89
N TYR A 165 -16.58 1.27 3.19
CA TYR A 165 -16.04 1.48 4.54
C TYR A 165 -17.11 1.98 5.53
N GLN A 166 -17.99 2.90 5.12
CA GLN A 166 -19.16 3.29 5.92
C GLN A 166 -20.04 2.10 6.29
N LYS A 167 -20.34 1.23 5.32
CA LYS A 167 -21.09 0.00 5.58
C LYS A 167 -20.35 -0.94 6.54
N LYS A 168 -19.03 -1.10 6.38
CA LYS A 168 -18.18 -1.92 7.28
C LYS A 168 -18.24 -1.40 8.71
N LEU A 169 -18.00 -0.10 8.92
CA LEU A 169 -18.06 0.52 10.25
C LEU A 169 -19.46 0.39 10.88
N ALA A 170 -20.52 0.68 10.12
CA ALA A 170 -21.90 0.54 10.59
C ALA A 170 -22.28 -0.92 10.94
N SER A 171 -21.58 -1.90 10.36
CA SER A 171 -21.75 -3.33 10.63
C SER A 171 -20.89 -3.83 11.80
N GLY A 172 -20.13 -2.94 12.46
CA GLY A 172 -19.28 -3.29 13.61
C GLY A 172 -17.90 -3.83 13.24
N ALA A 173 -17.33 -3.41 12.11
CA ALA A 173 -15.93 -3.72 11.79
C ALA A 173 -14.99 -3.10 12.84
N ASN A 174 -14.22 -3.92 13.56
CA ASN A 174 -13.38 -3.43 14.66
C ASN A 174 -12.10 -2.76 14.18
N TYR A 175 -11.53 -3.12 13.02
CA TYR A 175 -10.36 -2.44 12.45
C TYR A 175 -10.58 -0.96 12.07
N LEU A 176 -11.79 -0.40 12.23
CA LEU A 176 -12.13 0.99 11.91
C LEU A 176 -12.63 1.73 13.15
N ILE A 177 -12.20 2.99 13.31
CA ILE A 177 -12.76 3.89 14.34
C ILE A 177 -13.70 4.92 13.74
N ASP A 178 -13.38 5.45 12.56
CA ASP A 178 -14.17 6.52 11.95
C ASP A 178 -14.02 6.52 10.43
N VAL A 179 -15.00 7.08 9.75
CA VAL A 179 -15.04 7.28 8.30
C VAL A 179 -15.70 8.62 8.00
N THR A 180 -15.18 9.33 7.01
CA THR A 180 -15.77 10.58 6.56
C THR A 180 -15.88 10.56 5.05
N GLN A 181 -17.06 10.94 4.54
CA GLN A 181 -17.26 11.17 3.12
C GLN A 181 -17.15 12.68 2.85
N GLY A 182 -16.31 13.01 1.88
CA GLY A 182 -16.13 14.34 1.33
C GLY A 182 -16.86 14.50 0.01
N ASP A 183 -16.34 15.40 -0.83
CA ASP A 183 -16.96 15.78 -2.12
C ASP A 183 -16.36 15.05 -3.33
N HIS A 184 -15.34 14.21 -3.11
CA HIS A 184 -14.64 13.45 -4.15
C HIS A 184 -15.33 12.12 -4.44
N ASP A 185 -14.95 11.51 -5.56
CA ASP A 185 -15.44 10.19 -5.97
C ASP A 185 -15.25 9.16 -4.83
N GLU A 186 -16.16 8.19 -4.71
CA GLU A 186 -16.14 7.25 -3.60
C GLU A 186 -14.88 6.38 -3.54
N ASP A 187 -14.17 6.27 -4.66
CA ASP A 187 -12.95 5.49 -4.82
C ASP A 187 -11.69 6.35 -4.61
N ASP A 188 -11.82 7.68 -4.48
CA ASP A 188 -10.71 8.56 -4.10
C ASP A 188 -10.74 8.83 -2.59
N LEU A 189 -9.91 8.11 -1.83
CA LEU A 189 -9.90 8.18 -0.37
C LEU A 189 -8.52 8.02 0.26
N TYR A 190 -8.41 8.52 1.49
CA TYR A 190 -7.27 8.22 2.36
C TYR A 190 -7.62 7.14 3.37
N PHE A 191 -6.65 6.28 3.66
CA PHE A 191 -6.71 5.40 4.82
C PHE A 191 -5.57 5.76 5.78
N LEU A 192 -5.91 6.12 7.01
CA LEU A 192 -5.04 6.84 7.94
C LEU A 192 -4.97 6.13 9.29
N THR A 193 -3.82 6.21 9.97
CA THR A 193 -3.68 5.77 11.36
C THR A 193 -3.67 6.92 12.36
N ASP A 194 -3.23 8.11 11.94
CA ASP A 194 -3.17 9.29 12.82
C ASP A 194 -4.50 10.05 12.86
N LYS A 195 -4.98 10.34 14.08
CA LYS A 195 -6.25 11.05 14.30
C LYS A 195 -6.21 12.51 13.86
N ASN A 196 -5.06 13.17 13.96
CA ASN A 196 -4.94 14.56 13.53
C ASN A 196 -4.94 14.64 12.00
N ASP A 197 -4.28 13.71 11.32
CA ASP A 197 -4.37 13.58 9.86
C ASP A 197 -5.79 13.33 9.42
N PHE A 198 -6.52 12.43 10.08
CA PHE A 198 -7.92 12.19 9.76
C PHE A 198 -8.77 13.46 9.94
N ALA A 199 -8.59 14.18 11.05
CA ALA A 199 -9.30 15.44 11.29
C ALA A 199 -8.98 16.52 10.25
N THR A 200 -7.70 16.69 9.89
CA THR A 200 -7.27 17.62 8.84
C THR A 200 -7.84 17.20 7.48
N THR A 201 -7.74 15.92 7.12
CA THR A 201 -8.26 15.37 5.85
C THR A 201 -9.76 15.62 5.72
N LYS A 202 -10.51 15.38 6.79
CA LYS A 202 -11.94 15.69 6.90
C LYS A 202 -12.23 17.17 6.71
N GLN A 203 -11.48 18.06 7.36
CA GLN A 203 -11.65 19.50 7.24
C GLN A 203 -11.41 20.01 5.81
N TYR A 204 -10.52 19.35 5.07
CA TYR A 204 -10.22 19.66 3.67
C TYR A 204 -11.21 19.03 2.67
N GLY A 205 -12.24 18.30 3.13
CA GLY A 205 -13.30 17.78 2.27
C GLY A 205 -12.95 16.48 1.52
N TRP A 206 -11.91 15.77 1.96
CA TRP A 206 -11.52 14.48 1.38
C TRP A 206 -12.28 13.31 2.02
N ASN A 207 -12.51 12.25 1.25
CA ASN A 207 -12.92 10.96 1.80
C ASN A 207 -11.78 10.38 2.64
N ALA A 208 -12.07 9.92 3.84
CA ALA A 208 -11.05 9.31 4.70
C ALA A 208 -11.59 8.22 5.60
N VAL A 209 -10.71 7.29 5.94
CA VAL A 209 -10.92 6.18 6.85
C VAL A 209 -9.87 6.27 7.95
N LEU A 210 -10.28 6.10 9.20
CA LEU A 210 -9.40 6.03 10.36
C LEU A 210 -9.33 4.58 10.86
N GLN A 211 -8.13 4.00 10.82
CA GLN A 211 -7.83 2.69 11.35
C GLN A 211 -7.98 2.66 12.88
N ASN A 212 -8.44 1.53 13.40
CA ASN A 212 -8.38 1.24 14.83
C ASN A 212 -6.99 0.69 15.20
N PRO A 213 -6.27 1.26 16.18
CA PRO A 213 -5.00 0.72 16.66
C PRO A 213 -5.09 -0.71 17.20
N GLU A 214 -6.29 -1.22 17.50
CA GLU A 214 -6.49 -2.62 17.91
C GLU A 214 -5.96 -3.64 16.88
N VAL A 215 -5.83 -3.28 15.60
CA VAL A 215 -5.22 -4.14 14.57
C VAL A 215 -3.78 -4.56 14.90
N ALA A 216 -3.08 -3.80 15.76
CA ALA A 216 -1.72 -4.15 16.19
C ALA A 216 -1.68 -5.29 17.22
N PHE A 217 -2.82 -5.63 17.82
CA PHE A 217 -2.91 -6.57 18.94
C PHE A 217 -3.90 -7.71 18.71
N ASP A 218 -4.89 -7.54 17.85
CA ASP A 218 -5.87 -8.57 17.51
C ASP A 218 -5.50 -9.28 16.20
N PRO A 219 -5.11 -10.57 16.23
CA PRO A 219 -4.81 -11.34 15.03
C PRO A 219 -5.98 -11.46 14.03
N GLU A 220 -7.23 -11.34 14.48
CA GLU A 220 -8.39 -11.41 13.58
C GLU A 220 -8.55 -10.13 12.74
N GLU A 221 -7.91 -9.04 13.16
CA GLU A 221 -7.87 -7.76 12.46
C GLU A 221 -6.49 -7.52 11.77
N ASP A 222 -5.52 -8.42 11.96
CA ASP A 222 -4.19 -8.39 11.31
C ASP A 222 -4.27 -8.96 9.89
N ASP A 223 -4.51 -8.08 8.93
CA ASP A 223 -4.54 -8.45 7.51
C ASP A 223 -3.13 -8.49 6.85
N GLY A 224 -2.06 -8.26 7.61
CA GLY A 224 -0.67 -8.23 7.16
C GLY A 224 -0.25 -7.08 6.27
N SER A 225 -1.08 -6.05 6.15
CA SER A 225 -0.76 -4.84 5.40
C SER A 225 0.36 -4.00 6.02
N LEU A 226 0.88 -3.08 5.22
CA LEU A 226 1.84 -2.10 5.71
C LEU A 226 1.24 -1.20 6.80
N SER A 227 -0.09 -0.97 6.80
CA SER A 227 -0.76 -0.16 7.82
C SER A 227 -0.80 -0.87 9.17
N VAL A 228 -1.05 -2.19 9.20
CA VAL A 228 -0.97 -3.00 10.42
C VAL A 228 0.45 -3.04 10.95
N TYR A 229 1.44 -3.25 10.08
CA TYR A 229 2.85 -3.20 10.47
C TYR A 229 3.23 -1.82 11.03
N ALA A 230 2.79 -0.74 10.38
CA ALA A 230 3.05 0.63 10.82
C ALA A 230 2.49 0.84 12.23
N GLU A 231 1.24 0.43 12.48
CA GLU A 231 0.62 0.51 13.80
C GLU A 231 1.41 -0.28 14.85
N MET A 232 1.81 -1.53 14.54
CA MET A 232 2.64 -2.36 15.42
C MET A 232 4.02 -1.74 15.74
N LYS A 233 4.54 -0.88 14.87
CA LYS A 233 5.82 -0.19 15.07
C LYS A 233 5.66 1.23 15.62
N GLY A 234 4.43 1.73 15.77
CA GLY A 234 4.17 3.12 16.13
C GLY A 234 4.56 4.11 15.04
N TYR A 235 4.54 3.68 13.77
CA TYR A 235 4.73 4.56 12.63
C TYR A 235 3.40 5.19 12.23
N ARG A 236 3.43 6.48 11.91
CA ARG A 236 2.34 7.17 11.24
C ARG A 236 2.18 6.56 9.84
N TYR A 237 0.95 6.31 9.42
CA TYR A 237 0.67 5.70 8.12
C TYR A 237 -0.43 6.45 7.37
N ILE A 238 -0.17 6.66 6.08
CA ILE A 238 -1.07 7.31 5.13
C ILE A 238 -1.13 6.43 3.88
N ASN A 239 -2.32 6.00 3.49
CA ASN A 239 -2.56 5.37 2.19
C ASN A 239 -3.33 6.35 1.30
N VAL A 240 -2.89 6.47 0.05
CA VAL A 240 -3.58 7.20 -1.02
C VAL A 240 -4.20 6.18 -1.98
N GLU A 241 -5.52 6.08 -1.96
CA GLU A 241 -6.32 5.28 -2.89
C GLU A 241 -7.01 6.21 -3.89
N ALA A 242 -6.88 5.92 -5.18
CA ALA A 242 -7.58 6.66 -6.23
C ALA A 242 -7.96 5.72 -7.38
N GLU A 243 -9.04 6.04 -8.08
CA GLU A 243 -9.52 5.21 -9.18
C GLU A 243 -8.48 5.07 -10.29
N ARG A 244 -8.37 3.86 -10.83
CA ARG A 244 -7.73 3.61 -12.13
C ARG A 244 -8.67 2.94 -13.12
N GLU A 245 -8.33 3.15 -14.38
CA GLU A 245 -8.82 2.29 -15.46
C GLU A 245 -8.28 0.87 -15.27
N ASN A 246 -9.17 -0.11 -15.42
CA ASN A 246 -8.81 -1.51 -15.40
C ASN A 246 -9.64 -2.33 -16.38
N ASN A 247 -8.97 -2.91 -17.39
CA ASN A 247 -9.56 -3.76 -18.43
C ASN A 247 -10.69 -3.07 -19.24
N GLY A 248 -10.51 -1.79 -19.53
CA GLY A 248 -11.44 -0.93 -20.27
C GLY A 248 -12.59 -0.37 -19.44
N GLN A 249 -12.54 -0.49 -18.11
CA GLN A 249 -13.56 0.01 -17.17
C GLN A 249 -12.96 1.05 -16.23
N GLY A 250 -13.75 2.05 -15.86
CA GLY A 250 -13.30 3.20 -15.04
C GLY A 250 -12.37 4.15 -15.78
N GLU A 251 -11.78 5.07 -15.04
CA GLU A 251 -10.83 6.07 -15.53
C GLU A 251 -9.64 6.25 -14.58
N ASN A 252 -8.51 6.70 -15.13
CA ASN A 252 -7.37 7.06 -14.31
C ASN A 252 -7.62 8.44 -13.67
N HIS A 253 -7.89 8.47 -12.37
CA HIS A 253 -8.03 9.70 -11.59
C HIS A 253 -6.68 10.39 -11.33
N LEU A 254 -5.81 10.49 -12.35
CA LEU A 254 -4.47 11.06 -12.23
C LEU A 254 -4.50 12.49 -11.66
N SER A 255 -5.37 13.36 -12.19
CA SER A 255 -5.48 14.74 -11.70
C SER A 255 -5.82 14.77 -10.20
N VAL A 256 -6.79 13.97 -9.76
CA VAL A 256 -7.18 13.91 -8.35
C VAL A 256 -6.06 13.30 -7.52
N GLN A 257 -5.48 12.17 -7.94
CA GLN A 257 -4.41 11.51 -7.20
C GLN A 257 -3.16 12.40 -7.06
N THR A 258 -2.83 13.24 -8.04
CA THR A 258 -1.76 14.24 -7.87
C THR A 258 -2.09 15.30 -6.82
N GLN A 259 -3.33 15.79 -6.76
CA GLN A 259 -3.78 16.69 -5.69
C GLN A 259 -3.73 15.99 -4.33
N MET A 260 -4.05 14.70 -4.30
CA MET A 260 -3.96 13.92 -3.08
C MET A 260 -2.52 13.80 -2.58
N VAL A 261 -1.58 13.52 -3.49
CA VAL A 261 -0.14 13.50 -3.18
C VAL A 261 0.33 14.85 -2.65
N ASP A 262 -0.11 15.97 -3.25
CA ASP A 262 0.22 17.31 -2.76
C ASP A 262 -0.33 17.58 -1.36
N PHE A 263 -1.54 17.11 -1.07
CA PHE A 263 -2.12 17.19 0.26
C PHE A 263 -1.33 16.35 1.27
N VAL A 264 -0.90 15.13 0.91
CA VAL A 264 -0.01 14.32 1.78
C VAL A 264 1.26 15.09 2.11
N PHE A 265 1.92 15.73 1.13
CA PHE A 265 3.11 16.54 1.44
C PHE A 265 2.80 17.72 2.37
N THR A 266 1.61 18.32 2.27
CA THR A 266 1.16 19.33 3.24
C THR A 266 1.06 18.75 4.66
N LEU A 267 0.53 17.54 4.81
CA LEU A 267 0.45 16.83 6.09
C LEU A 267 1.82 16.41 6.64
N LEU A 268 2.79 16.15 5.76
CA LEU A 268 4.16 15.76 6.13
C LEU A 268 5.03 16.96 6.52
N GLU A 269 4.83 18.10 5.88
CA GLU A 269 5.62 19.32 6.09
C GLU A 269 5.08 20.21 7.21
N ASP A 270 3.88 19.95 7.73
CA ASP A 270 3.30 20.69 8.85
C ASP A 270 4.08 20.43 10.14
N LYS A 271 4.89 21.41 10.53
CA LYS A 271 5.76 21.38 11.72
C LYS A 271 5.02 21.68 13.03
N ASN A 272 3.71 21.94 13.00
CA ASN A 272 2.93 22.31 14.18
C ASN A 272 2.29 21.10 14.89
N LYS A 273 2.66 19.87 14.50
CA LYS A 273 2.25 18.63 15.16
C LYS A 273 3.33 18.10 16.09
#